data_AF-A0ABD3VI43-F1
#
_entry.id   AF-A0ABD3VI43-F1
#
_cell.length_a   1.000
_cell.length_b   1.000
_cell.length_c   1.000
_cell.angle_alpha   90.00
_cell.angle_beta   90.00
_cell.angle_gamma   90.00
#
_symmetry.space_group_name_H-M   'P 1'
#
loop_
_entity.id
_entity.type
_entity.pdbx_description
1 polymer ?
#
loop_
_entity_poly.entity_id
_entity_poly.type
_entity_poly.pdbx_seq_one_letter_code
_entity_poly.pdbx_strand_id
1 'polypeptide(L)'
;MLKYFKTSDILSATLKFKFVNECGHDADGVSKDAYAAFWESFFMKNADGEVYCIPVLSQVYGQEEWEAVGRILIKGYKEHKYYPISLAPAFFIAVVHGENSVTPQLLKESFLLYISQSEKDVIEAVERGTQYDQDELLFLLDRF
;
A
#
# COMPACT_ATOMS: atom_id res chain seq x y z
N MET A 1 -7.91 -9.55 10.90
CA MET A 1 -7.16 -8.45 11.53
C MET A 1 -8.01 -7.18 11.67
N LEU A 2 -8.54 -6.61 10.58
CA LEU A 2 -9.28 -5.33 10.55
C LEU A 2 -10.29 -5.10 11.70
N LYS A 3 -11.20 -6.05 11.95
CA LYS A 3 -12.21 -5.94 13.03
C LYS A 3 -11.63 -5.61 14.40
N TYR A 4 -10.48 -6.19 14.75
CA TYR A 4 -9.85 -5.98 16.06
C TYR A 4 -9.20 -4.60 16.16
N PHE A 5 -8.78 -4.02 15.03
CA PHE A 5 -8.11 -2.73 14.96
C PHE A 5 -9.07 -1.54 14.86
N LYS A 6 -10.38 -1.78 14.94
CA LYS A 6 -11.38 -0.70 14.99
C LYS A 6 -11.29 0.14 16.26
N THR A 7 -10.91 -0.45 17.40
CA THR A 7 -10.76 0.27 18.67
C THR A 7 -9.34 0.82 18.81
N SER A 8 -9.19 2.02 19.38
CA SER A 8 -7.91 2.73 19.48
C SER A 8 -6.96 2.21 20.58
N ASP A 9 -7.51 1.58 21.62
CA ASP A 9 -6.78 0.94 22.72
C ASP A 9 -5.80 -0.15 22.25
N ILE A 10 -6.08 -0.76 21.10
CA ILE A 10 -5.24 -1.79 20.48
C ILE A 10 -3.79 -1.33 20.25
N LEU A 11 -3.58 -0.03 20.06
CA LEU A 11 -2.24 0.52 19.85
C LEU A 11 -1.35 0.35 21.09
N SER A 12 -1.93 0.33 22.28
CA SER A 12 -1.24 0.12 23.55
C SER A 12 -1.22 -1.33 24.04
N ALA A 13 -2.07 -2.19 23.47
CA ALA A 13 -2.20 -3.58 23.92
C ALA A 13 -1.05 -4.47 23.41
N THR A 14 -0.59 -5.44 24.21
CA THR A 14 0.28 -6.50 23.71
C THR A 14 -0.55 -7.52 22.92
N LEU A 15 -0.24 -7.69 21.63
CA LEU A 15 -0.94 -8.61 20.75
C LEU A 15 -0.26 -9.98 20.74
N LYS A 16 -1.07 -11.03 20.64
CA LYS A 16 -0.60 -12.40 20.41
C LYS A 16 -1.33 -12.94 19.19
N PHE A 17 -0.58 -13.46 18.23
CA PHE A 17 -1.13 -13.99 17.00
C PHE A 17 -1.17 -15.51 17.04
N LYS A 18 -2.25 -16.08 16.49
CA LYS A 18 -2.38 -17.52 16.28
C LYS A 18 -3.16 -17.75 14.98
N PHE A 19 -2.59 -18.52 14.08
CA PHE A 19 -3.31 -19.01 12.90
C PHE A 19 -4.22 -20.17 13.29
N VAL A 20 -5.45 -20.15 12.77
CA VAL A 20 -6.43 -21.20 13.04
C VAL A 20 -5.91 -22.51 12.44
N ASN A 21 -5.89 -23.57 13.24
CA ASN A 21 -5.37 -24.90 12.88
C ASN A 21 -3.84 -25.02 12.73
N GLU A 22 -3.07 -24.01 13.14
CA GLU A 22 -1.61 -24.11 13.20
C GLU A 22 -1.11 -24.15 14.66
N CYS A 23 -0.20 -25.09 14.93
CA CYS A 23 0.48 -25.22 16.22
C CYS A 23 1.79 -24.42 16.25
N GLY A 24 1.74 -23.14 15.85
CA GLY A 24 2.86 -22.20 16.01
C GLY A 24 2.82 -21.55 17.40
N HIS A 25 3.94 -21.56 18.13
CA HIS A 25 4.13 -20.69 19.29
C HIS A 25 4.66 -19.34 18.78
N ASP A 26 4.05 -18.24 19.21
CA ASP A 26 4.44 -16.88 18.79
C ASP A 26 5.82 -16.52 19.37
N ALA A 27 6.87 -16.79 18.60
CA ALA A 27 8.25 -16.36 18.81
C ALA A 27 8.64 -15.33 17.74
N ASP A 28 7.87 -14.25 17.62
CA ASP A 28 8.01 -13.13 16.67
C ASP A 28 7.87 -13.45 15.17
N GLY A 29 7.85 -14.73 14.77
CA GLY A 29 7.57 -15.12 13.38
C GLY A 29 6.09 -15.00 13.02
N VAL A 30 5.22 -15.55 13.88
CA VAL A 30 3.77 -15.64 13.63
C VAL A 30 3.11 -14.28 13.49
N SER A 31 3.53 -13.30 14.29
CA SER A 31 3.05 -11.91 14.21
C SER A 31 3.43 -11.24 12.88
N LYS A 32 4.70 -11.35 12.44
CA LYS A 32 5.15 -10.82 11.14
C LYS A 32 4.39 -11.45 9.98
N ASP A 33 4.17 -12.76 10.02
CA ASP A 33 3.39 -13.48 9.01
C ASP A 33 1.93 -13.01 8.99
N ALA A 34 1.34 -12.71 10.16
CA ALA A 34 -0.01 -12.18 10.23
C ALA A 34 -0.13 -10.77 9.62
N TYR A 35 0.85 -9.90 9.82
CA TYR A 35 0.89 -8.60 9.15
C TYR A 35 1.11 -8.74 7.64
N ALA A 36 2.02 -9.62 7.22
CA ALA A 36 2.27 -9.89 5.81
C ALA A 36 1.00 -10.38 5.09
N ALA A 37 0.34 -11.39 5.66
CA ALA A 37 -0.91 -11.94 5.12
C ALA A 37 -2.05 -10.90 5.09
N PHE A 38 -2.10 -10.00 6.07
CA PHE A 38 -3.06 -8.89 6.03
C PHE A 38 -2.79 -7.97 4.84
N TRP A 39 -1.54 -7.51 4.67
CA TRP A 39 -1.20 -6.57 3.60
C TRP A 39 -1.32 -7.19 2.22
N GLU A 40 -0.92 -8.44 2.04
CA GLU A 40 -1.13 -9.18 0.80
C GLU A 40 -2.62 -9.21 0.44
N SER A 41 -3.49 -9.66 1.36
CA SER A 41 -4.93 -9.66 1.10
C SER A 41 -5.51 -8.25 0.96
N PHE A 42 -4.90 -7.24 1.58
CA PHE A 42 -5.36 -5.86 1.47
C PHE A 42 -5.08 -5.33 0.06
N PHE A 43 -3.86 -5.49 -0.44
CA PHE A 43 -3.46 -5.03 -1.77
C PHE A 43 -4.25 -5.73 -2.88
N MET A 44 -4.48 -7.04 -2.76
CA MET A 44 -5.25 -7.79 -3.75
C MET A 44 -6.73 -7.34 -3.88
N LYS A 45 -7.31 -6.73 -2.85
CA LYS A 45 -8.76 -6.49 -2.78
C LYS A 45 -9.15 -5.01 -2.72
N ASN A 46 -8.26 -4.17 -2.18
CA ASN A 46 -8.57 -2.80 -1.81
C ASN A 46 -7.49 -1.82 -2.27
N ALA A 47 -6.61 -2.25 -3.16
CA ALA A 47 -5.60 -1.39 -3.77
C ALA A 47 -5.54 -1.67 -5.27
N ASP A 48 -4.94 -0.73 -5.98
CA ASP A 48 -4.66 -0.82 -7.39
C ASP A 48 -3.19 -0.48 -7.63
N GLY A 49 -2.66 -0.90 -8.78
CA GLY A 49 -1.28 -0.69 -9.20
C GLY A 49 -0.48 -1.97 -9.36
N GLU A 50 0.72 -1.82 -9.93
CA GLU A 50 1.56 -2.92 -10.39
C GLU A 50 2.65 -3.29 -9.37
N VAL A 51 3.82 -2.65 -9.43
CA VAL A 51 4.89 -2.88 -8.45
C VAL A 51 4.57 -2.16 -7.14
N TYR A 52 4.15 -0.91 -7.27
CA TYR A 52 3.57 -0.15 -6.18
C TYR A 52 2.07 -0.07 -6.32
N CYS A 53 1.40 -0.24 -5.18
CA CYS A 53 -0.03 -0.16 -5.04
C CYS A 53 -0.41 1.03 -4.16
N ILE A 54 -1.57 1.61 -4.46
CA ILE A 54 -2.22 2.61 -3.62
C ILE A 54 -3.60 2.11 -3.19
N PRO A 55 -4.05 2.39 -1.96
CA PRO A 55 -5.39 2.03 -1.54
C PRO A 55 -6.45 2.73 -2.41
N VAL A 56 -7.49 1.98 -2.82
CA VAL A 56 -8.60 2.48 -3.62
C VAL A 56 -9.80 2.78 -2.74
N LEU A 57 -10.41 3.95 -2.95
CA LEU A 57 -11.65 4.30 -2.27
C LEU A 57 -12.78 3.40 -2.78
N SER A 58 -13.49 2.77 -1.85
CA SER A 58 -14.63 1.90 -2.15
C SER A 58 -15.76 2.17 -1.17
N GLN A 59 -16.96 1.74 -1.52
CA GLN A 59 -18.13 1.82 -0.64
C GLN A 59 -18.03 0.89 0.59
N VAL A 60 -17.07 -0.04 0.59
CA VAL A 60 -16.87 -1.02 1.68
C VAL A 60 -16.04 -0.42 2.81
N TYR A 61 -15.14 0.53 2.51
CA TYR A 61 -14.22 1.11 3.49
C TYR A 61 -14.69 2.51 3.89
N GLY A 62 -15.36 2.58 5.04
CA GLY A 62 -15.70 3.82 5.70
C GLY A 62 -14.57 4.33 6.59
N GLN A 63 -14.85 5.39 7.36
CA GLN A 63 -13.89 6.01 8.27
C GLN A 63 -13.30 4.99 9.25
N GLU A 64 -14.12 4.15 9.87
CA GLU A 64 -13.65 3.15 10.85
C GLU A 64 -12.67 2.15 10.23
N GLU A 65 -12.94 1.68 9.01
CA GLU A 65 -12.07 0.75 8.30
C GLU A 65 -10.73 1.39 7.97
N TRP A 66 -10.73 2.63 7.47
CA TRP A 66 -9.49 3.36 7.17
C TRP A 66 -8.67 3.66 8.42
N GLU A 67 -9.33 4.06 9.51
CA GLU A 67 -8.65 4.22 10.79
C GLU A 67 -8.04 2.90 11.28
N ALA A 68 -8.75 1.78 11.09
CA ALA A 68 -8.23 0.46 11.44
C ALA A 68 -7.00 0.08 10.58
N VAL A 69 -7.00 0.36 9.27
CA VAL A 69 -5.82 0.17 8.39
C VAL A 69 -4.64 1.00 8.89
N GLY A 70 -4.87 2.27 9.22
CA GLY A 70 -3.84 3.15 9.79
C GLY A 70 -3.28 2.61 11.12
N ARG A 71 -4.16 2.10 12.00
CA ARG A 71 -3.75 1.47 13.26
C ARG A 71 -2.93 0.20 13.02
N ILE A 72 -3.28 -0.64 12.04
CA ILE A 72 -2.51 -1.83 11.65
C ILE A 72 -1.11 -1.44 11.17
N LEU A 73 -1.02 -0.43 10.30
CA LEU A 73 0.26 0.08 9.79
C LEU A 73 1.18 0.56 10.93
N ILE A 74 0.65 1.40 11.82
CA ILE A 74 1.41 1.95 12.94
C ILE A 74 1.84 0.84 13.92
N LYS A 75 0.95 -0.10 14.23
CA LYS A 75 1.23 -1.19 15.16
C LYS A 75 2.31 -2.13 14.63
N GLY A 76 2.17 -2.58 13.39
CA GLY A 76 3.15 -3.44 12.72
C GLY A 76 4.53 -2.78 12.62
N TYR A 77 4.58 -1.48 12.33
CA TYR A 77 5.84 -0.73 12.30
C TYR A 77 6.47 -0.61 13.70
N LYS A 78 5.69 -0.24 14.72
CA LYS A 78 6.21 -0.06 16.09
C LYS A 78 6.77 -1.36 16.67
N GLU A 79 6.03 -2.47 16.53
CA GLU A 79 6.35 -3.74 17.19
C GLU A 79 7.33 -4.60 16.39
N HIS A 80 7.21 -4.61 15.06
CA HIS A 80 7.95 -5.56 14.22
C HIS A 80 8.82 -4.91 13.14
N LYS A 81 8.86 -3.56 13.09
CA LYS A 81 9.49 -2.80 11.99
C LYS A 81 8.94 -3.21 10.61
N TYR A 82 7.68 -3.66 10.59
CA TYR A 82 7.03 -4.06 9.36
C TYR A 82 6.58 -2.83 8.57
N TYR A 83 6.97 -2.76 7.30
CA TYR A 83 6.45 -1.80 6.32
C TYR A 83 5.95 -2.58 5.09
N PRO A 84 4.73 -2.30 4.59
CA PRO A 84 4.22 -2.96 3.41
C PRO A 84 4.94 -2.44 2.16
N ILE A 85 5.91 -3.21 1.65
CA ILE A 85 6.84 -2.78 0.60
C ILE A 85 6.15 -2.40 -0.73
N SER A 86 4.97 -2.95 -1.00
CA SER A 86 4.18 -2.60 -2.18
C SER A 86 3.44 -1.27 -2.01
N LEU A 87 3.37 -0.67 -0.82
CA LEU A 87 2.73 0.64 -0.67
C LEU A 87 3.60 1.73 -1.30
N ALA A 88 3.03 2.48 -2.24
CA ALA A 88 3.73 3.54 -2.95
C ALA A 88 4.37 4.56 -1.96
N PRO A 89 5.68 4.83 -2.05
CA PRO A 89 6.37 5.77 -1.15
C PRO A 89 5.79 7.18 -1.17
N ALA A 90 5.44 7.71 -2.35
CA ALA A 90 4.77 9.02 -2.47
C ALA A 90 3.46 9.07 -1.67
N PHE A 91 2.64 8.02 -1.76
CA PHE A 91 1.38 7.92 -1.02
C PHE A 91 1.64 7.89 0.50
N PHE A 92 2.57 7.05 0.95
CA PHE A 92 2.89 6.94 2.37
C PHE A 92 3.39 8.26 2.95
N ILE A 93 4.27 8.96 2.23
CA ILE A 93 4.79 10.28 2.64
C ILE A 93 3.66 11.32 2.68
N ALA A 94 2.76 11.32 1.70
CA ALA A 94 1.61 12.22 1.71
C ALA A 94 0.71 11.98 2.93
N VAL A 95 0.44 10.71 3.28
CA VAL A 95 -0.39 10.36 4.44
C VAL A 95 0.26 10.76 5.76
N VAL A 96 1.57 10.58 5.90
CA VAL A 96 2.28 10.80 7.18
C VAL A 96 2.72 12.26 7.35
N HIS A 97 3.18 12.90 6.28
CA HIS A 97 3.81 14.23 6.31
C HIS A 97 3.03 15.29 5.52
N GLY A 98 1.88 14.93 4.95
CA GLY A 98 1.09 15.80 4.07
C GLY A 98 1.60 15.81 2.63
N GLU A 99 0.70 16.12 1.70
CA GLU A 99 0.96 16.11 0.24
C GLU A 99 2.11 17.04 -0.17
N ASN A 100 2.27 18.18 0.52
CA ASN A 100 3.35 19.13 0.28
C ASN A 100 4.75 18.56 0.53
N SER A 101 4.86 17.43 1.23
CA SER A 101 6.13 16.73 1.47
C SER A 101 6.53 15.80 0.32
N VAL A 102 5.65 15.58 -0.66
CA VAL A 102 5.94 14.75 -1.84
C VAL A 102 6.61 15.60 -2.91
N THR A 103 7.87 15.29 -3.23
CA THR A 103 8.59 15.98 -4.31
C THR A 103 8.10 15.50 -5.68
N PRO A 104 8.21 16.34 -6.74
CA PRO A 104 7.85 15.92 -8.10
C PRO A 104 8.61 14.67 -8.57
N GLN A 105 9.89 14.55 -8.17
CA GLN A 105 10.71 13.39 -8.49
C GLN A 105 10.19 12.12 -7.82
N LEU A 106 9.88 12.19 -6.51
CA LEU A 106 9.33 11.06 -5.77
C LEU A 106 7.96 10.63 -6.31
N LEU A 107 7.11 11.60 -6.66
CA LEU A 107 5.82 11.35 -7.27
C LEU A 107 5.98 10.61 -8.59
N LYS A 108 6.86 11.10 -9.47
CA LYS A 108 7.14 10.47 -10.75
C LYS A 108 7.69 9.06 -10.59
N GLU A 109 8.71 8.86 -9.75
CA GLU A 109 9.28 7.53 -9.50
C GLU A 109 8.24 6.54 -8.95
N SER A 110 7.39 7.00 -8.03
CA SER A 110 6.31 6.18 -7.49
C SER A 110 5.25 5.88 -8.55
N PHE A 111 4.90 6.85 -9.39
CA PHE A 111 3.92 6.71 -10.46
C PHE A 111 4.38 5.71 -11.53
N LEU A 112 5.65 5.79 -11.97
CA LEU A 112 6.21 4.86 -12.95
C LEU A 112 6.26 3.41 -12.46
N LEU A 113 6.21 3.17 -11.15
CA LEU A 113 6.12 1.84 -10.55
C LEU A 113 4.68 1.43 -10.20
N TYR A 114 3.73 2.37 -10.27
CA TYR A 114 2.31 2.11 -10.07
C TYR A 114 1.61 1.68 -11.37
N ILE A 115 2.00 2.25 -12.50
CA ILE A 115 1.50 1.88 -13.84
C ILE A 115 2.20 0.61 -14.38
N SER A 116 1.63 0.02 -15.42
CA SER A 116 2.18 -1.16 -16.09
C SER A 116 3.48 -0.85 -16.81
N GLN A 117 4.24 -1.91 -17.13
CA GLN A 117 5.51 -1.75 -17.83
C GLN A 117 5.33 -1.15 -19.22
N SER A 118 4.22 -1.46 -19.94
CA SER A 118 3.94 -0.86 -21.25
C SER A 118 3.66 0.63 -21.14
N GLU A 119 2.80 1.03 -20.19
CA GLU A 119 2.50 2.43 -19.90
C GLU A 119 3.77 3.20 -19.50
N LYS A 120 4.63 2.60 -18.65
CA LYS A 120 5.92 3.16 -18.25
C LYS A 120 6.83 3.39 -19.44
N ASP A 121 6.99 2.40 -20.31
CA ASP A 121 7.86 2.48 -21.49
C ASP A 121 7.43 3.62 -22.42
N VAL A 122 6.12 3.83 -22.56
CA VAL A 122 5.55 4.95 -23.33
C VAL A 122 5.87 6.30 -22.69
N ILE A 123 5.65 6.46 -21.38
CA ILE A 123 5.99 7.72 -20.69
C ILE A 123 7.47 8.05 -20.84
N GLU A 124 8.35 7.08 -20.63
CA GLU A 124 9.78 7.32 -20.78
C GLU A 124 10.21 7.62 -22.23
N ALA A 125 9.55 7.01 -23.23
CA ALA A 125 9.80 7.32 -24.63
C ALA A 125 9.35 8.74 -25.00
N VAL A 126 8.21 9.20 -24.47
CA VAL A 126 7.74 10.58 -24.61
C VAL A 126 8.74 11.56 -24.02
N GLU A 127 9.25 11.29 -22.80
CA GLU A 127 10.23 12.16 -22.15
C GLU A 127 11.56 12.24 -22.90
N ARG A 128 11.99 11.14 -23.52
CA ARG A 128 13.19 11.10 -24.37
C ARG A 128 12.97 11.70 -25.76
N GLY A 129 11.73 12.03 -26.13
CA GLY A 129 11.38 12.50 -27.48
C GLY A 129 11.60 11.43 -28.56
N THR A 130 11.53 10.15 -28.19
CA THR A 130 11.67 9.02 -29.12
C THR A 130 10.30 8.57 -29.64
N GLN A 131 10.27 7.64 -30.59
CA GLN A 131 9.01 7.03 -31.04
C GLN A 131 8.33 6.31 -29.88
N TYR A 132 7.01 6.49 -29.75
CA TYR A 132 6.16 5.88 -28.74
C TYR A 132 4.82 5.46 -29.36
N ASP A 133 4.08 4.62 -28.64
CA ASP A 133 2.72 4.23 -29.01
C ASP A 133 1.73 5.32 -28.58
N GLN A 134 1.11 5.99 -29.56
CA GLN A 134 0.17 7.08 -29.28
C GLN A 134 -1.14 6.58 -28.68
N ASP A 135 -1.60 5.40 -29.05
CA ASP A 135 -2.87 4.86 -28.56
C ASP A 135 -2.71 4.46 -27.09
N GLU A 136 -1.61 3.78 -26.74
CA GLU A 136 -1.27 3.45 -25.34
C GLU A 136 -1.15 4.72 -24.47
N LEU A 137 -0.53 5.79 -24.99
CA LEU A 137 -0.47 7.07 -24.26
C LEU A 137 -1.86 7.65 -24.01
N LEU A 138 -2.75 7.62 -25.01
CA LEU A 138 -4.11 8.11 -24.86
C LEU A 138 -4.90 7.26 -23.85
N PHE A 139 -4.78 5.93 -23.91
CA PHE A 139 -5.41 5.04 -22.92
C PHE A 139 -4.93 5.31 -21.50
N LEU A 140 -3.62 5.54 -21.33
CA LEU A 140 -3.04 5.90 -20.04
C LEU A 140 -3.58 7.24 -19.52
N LEU A 141 -3.69 8.24 -20.39
CA LEU A 141 -4.20 9.57 -20.01
C LEU A 141 -5.70 9.54 -19.69
N ASP A 142 -6.49 8.72 -20.39
CA ASP A 142 -7.92 8.57 -20.14
C ASP A 142 -8.23 7.86 -18.80
N ARG A 143 -7.25 7.16 -18.23
CA ARG A 143 -7.38 6.44 -16.94
C ARG A 143 -7.38 7.37 -15.72
N PHE A 144 -6.82 8.58 -15.82
CA PHE A 144 -6.63 9.53 -14.71
C PHE A 144 -7.34 10.86 -14.94
#